data_AF-A0A521NVX0-F1
#
_entry.id   AF-A0A521NVX0-F1
#
_cell.length_a   1.000
_cell.length_b   1.000
_cell.length_c   1.000
_cell.angle_alpha   90.00
_cell.angle_beta   90.00
_cell.angle_gamma   90.00
#
_symmetry.space_group_name_H-M   'P 1'
#
loop_
_entity.id
_entity.type
_entity.pdbx_description
1 polymer ?
#
loop_
_entity_poly.entity_id
_entity_poly.type
_entity_poly.pdbx_seq_one_letter_code
_entity_poly.pdbx_strand_id
1 'polypeptide(L)'
;MRLARRIRARWLANAAYDAARRSRHHPPRLRNGSVDWAAIDSYVLLADAAHFDMPWTLEDLLAGPMGRFIDLCADESVNIRVRAREMEFARGVVAGFKHRRARSEKAKLRVDETVLAELGRRLGPQGSHGRYLIDVYLGNRDHNG
;
A
#
# COMPACT_ATOMS: atom_id res chain seq x y z
N MET A 1 31.52 -30.19 21.13
CA MET A 1 30.13 -29.86 21.52
C MET A 1 29.73 -28.37 21.45
N ARG A 2 30.64 -27.38 21.51
CA ARG A 2 30.26 -25.94 21.53
C ARG A 2 29.76 -25.37 20.18
N LEU A 3 30.19 -25.91 19.05
CA LEU A 3 29.83 -25.41 17.71
C LEU A 3 28.38 -25.71 17.31
N ALA A 4 27.92 -26.96 17.52
CA ALA A 4 26.54 -27.37 17.21
C ALA A 4 25.49 -26.56 18.01
N ARG A 5 25.82 -26.19 19.26
CA ARG A 5 24.95 -25.39 20.12
C ARG A 5 24.82 -23.94 19.65
N ARG A 6 25.90 -23.36 19.10
CA ARG A 6 25.90 -22.03 18.45
C ARG A 6 25.12 -22.01 17.13
N ILE A 7 25.27 -23.05 16.31
CA ILE A 7 24.51 -23.17 15.04
C ILE A 7 23.02 -23.28 15.34
N ARG A 8 22.62 -24.15 16.28
CA ARG A 8 21.21 -24.30 16.68
C ARG A 8 20.62 -23.02 17.28
N ALA A 9 21.36 -22.30 18.11
CA ALA A 9 20.91 -21.02 18.67
C ALA A 9 20.70 -19.94 17.58
N ARG A 10 21.59 -19.87 16.59
CA ARG A 10 21.46 -18.96 15.45
C ARG A 10 20.27 -19.33 14.54
N TRP A 11 20.03 -20.62 14.34
CA TRP A 11 18.88 -21.11 13.57
C TRP A 11 17.54 -20.80 14.27
N LEU A 12 17.47 -21.00 15.59
CA LEU A 12 16.29 -20.66 16.39
C LEU A 12 16.05 -19.15 16.46
N ALA A 13 17.11 -18.35 16.54
CA ALA A 13 17.02 -16.88 16.49
C ALA A 13 16.51 -16.39 15.13
N ASN A 14 16.99 -16.98 14.02
CA ASN A 14 16.48 -16.69 12.68
C ASN A 14 15.01 -17.13 12.52
N ALA A 15 14.65 -18.31 13.02
CA ALA A 15 13.26 -18.78 12.98
C ALA A 15 12.32 -17.89 13.82
N ALA A 16 12.76 -17.39 14.97
CA ALA A 16 12.01 -16.45 15.80
C ALA A 16 11.92 -15.06 15.14
N TYR A 17 13.00 -14.58 14.50
CA TYR A 17 12.99 -13.37 13.69
C TYR A 17 12.01 -13.50 12.52
N ASP A 18 12.05 -14.61 11.78
CA ASP A 18 11.14 -14.90 10.67
C ASP A 18 9.70 -15.11 11.13
N ALA A 19 9.47 -15.67 12.33
CA ALA A 19 8.15 -15.80 12.93
C ALA A 19 7.61 -14.44 13.38
N ALA A 20 8.44 -13.58 13.98
CA ALA A 20 8.09 -12.21 14.34
C ALA A 20 7.88 -11.29 13.12
N ARG A 21 8.63 -11.53 12.03
CA ARG A 21 8.43 -10.91 10.73
C ARG A 21 7.07 -11.35 10.17
N ARG A 22 6.79 -12.65 10.14
CA ARG A 22 5.50 -13.22 9.71
C ARG A 22 4.32 -12.74 10.54
N SER A 23 4.44 -12.62 11.86
CA SER A 23 3.37 -12.08 12.72
C SER A 23 3.09 -10.60 12.46
N ARG A 24 4.06 -9.82 11.97
CA ARG A 24 3.86 -8.44 11.50
C ARG A 24 3.32 -8.36 10.06
N HIS A 25 3.47 -9.43 9.28
CA HIS A 25 2.97 -9.56 7.90
C HIS A 25 1.53 -10.10 7.80
N HIS A 26 0.90 -10.47 8.92
CA HIS A 26 -0.52 -10.82 8.91
C HIS A 26 -1.33 -9.54 9.13
N PRO A 27 -1.80 -8.88 8.05
CA PRO A 27 -2.63 -7.70 8.22
C PRO A 27 -3.88 -8.05 9.05
N PRO A 28 -4.46 -7.09 9.76
CA PRO A 28 -5.71 -7.30 10.48
C PRO A 28 -6.75 -7.93 9.55
N ARG A 29 -7.56 -8.84 10.08
CA ARG A 29 -8.53 -9.63 9.31
C ARG A 29 -9.93 -9.44 9.87
N LEU A 30 -10.92 -9.35 8.99
CA LEU A 30 -12.33 -9.46 9.33
C LEU A 30 -12.67 -10.91 9.73
N ARG A 31 -13.85 -11.10 10.33
CA ARG A 31 -14.34 -12.44 10.74
C ARG A 31 -14.44 -13.44 9.58
N ASN A 32 -14.65 -12.95 8.36
CA ASN A 32 -14.72 -13.75 7.14
C ASN A 32 -13.33 -14.09 6.56
N GLY A 33 -12.24 -13.68 7.20
CA GLY A 33 -10.87 -13.93 6.75
C GLY A 33 -10.33 -12.98 5.68
N SER A 34 -11.11 -12.00 5.21
CA SER A 34 -10.58 -10.94 4.35
C SER A 34 -9.73 -9.97 5.16
N VAL A 35 -8.80 -9.28 4.50
CA VAL A 35 -8.04 -8.20 5.12
C VAL A 35 -8.97 -7.07 5.54
N ASP A 36 -8.81 -6.58 6.76
CA ASP A 36 -9.43 -5.37 7.27
C ASP A 36 -8.54 -4.17 6.92
N TRP A 37 -8.66 -3.70 5.68
CA TRP A 37 -7.84 -2.60 5.17
C TRP A 37 -8.05 -1.31 5.96
N ALA A 38 -9.27 -1.07 6.45
CA ALA A 38 -9.62 0.13 7.21
C ALA A 38 -8.87 0.20 8.55
N ALA A 39 -8.57 -0.95 9.16
CA ALA A 39 -7.82 -1.03 10.41
C ALA A 39 -6.31 -0.76 10.27
N ILE A 40 -5.79 -0.60 9.04
CA ILE A 40 -4.37 -0.28 8.81
C ILE A 40 -4.21 1.23 8.66
N ASP A 41 -3.50 1.88 9.58
CA ASP A 41 -3.27 3.32 9.64
C ASP A 41 -1.85 3.75 9.22
N SER A 42 -0.95 2.78 9.03
CA SER A 42 0.41 3.01 8.55
C SER A 42 0.53 2.68 7.07
N TYR A 43 0.96 3.67 6.27
CA TYR A 43 1.18 3.48 4.84
C TYR A 43 2.23 2.40 4.51
N VAL A 44 3.22 2.20 5.41
CA VAL A 44 4.23 1.16 5.26
C VAL A 44 3.60 -0.22 5.45
N LEU A 45 2.82 -0.40 6.52
CA LEU A 45 2.11 -1.65 6.78
C LEU A 45 1.06 -1.93 5.72
N LEU A 46 0.42 -0.89 5.19
CA LEU A 46 -0.57 -1.00 4.12
C LEU A 46 0.07 -1.49 2.82
N ALA A 47 1.21 -0.91 2.41
CA ALA A 47 1.94 -1.37 1.24
C ALA A 47 2.46 -2.80 1.39
N ASP A 48 2.96 -3.15 2.58
CA ASP A 48 3.43 -4.51 2.89
C ASP A 48 2.26 -5.51 2.83
N ALA A 49 1.13 -5.20 3.45
CA ALA A 49 -0.09 -6.00 3.38
C ALA A 49 -0.57 -6.18 1.93
N ALA A 50 -0.62 -5.10 1.14
CA ALA A 50 -0.99 -5.16 -0.26
C ALA A 50 -0.01 -5.99 -1.10
N HIS A 51 1.27 -6.07 -0.71
CA HIS A 51 2.24 -6.91 -1.39
C HIS A 51 1.90 -8.40 -1.23
N PHE A 52 1.49 -8.85 -0.04
CA PHE A 52 1.19 -10.26 0.24
C PHE A 52 -0.25 -10.64 -0.13
N ASP A 53 -1.21 -9.77 0.17
CA ASP A 53 -2.65 -9.99 -0.03
C ASP A 53 -3.21 -9.10 -1.16
N MET A 54 -2.46 -9.00 -2.26
CA MET A 54 -2.83 -8.16 -3.41
C MET A 54 -4.22 -8.54 -3.94
N PRO A 55 -5.17 -7.58 -4.00
CA PRO A 55 -6.50 -7.81 -4.55
C PRO A 55 -6.50 -8.43 -5.95
N TRP A 56 -7.57 -9.15 -6.28
CA TRP A 56 -7.73 -9.81 -7.58
C TRP A 56 -8.37 -8.90 -8.63
N THR A 57 -9.29 -8.04 -8.21
CA THR A 57 -10.01 -7.14 -9.10
C THR A 57 -9.63 -5.68 -8.86
N LEU A 58 -9.90 -4.83 -9.86
CA LEU A 58 -9.71 -3.39 -9.73
C LEU A 58 -10.68 -2.78 -8.71
N GLU A 59 -11.89 -3.32 -8.61
CA GLU A 59 -12.87 -2.91 -7.60
C GLU A 59 -12.34 -3.18 -6.19
N ASP A 60 -11.83 -4.39 -5.94
CA ASP A 60 -11.23 -4.74 -4.65
C ASP A 60 -9.97 -3.93 -4.35
N LEU A 61 -9.20 -3.52 -5.38
CA LEU A 61 -8.07 -2.62 -5.20
C LEU A 61 -8.53 -1.27 -4.65
N LEU A 62 -9.59 -0.71 -5.25
CA LEU A 62 -10.15 0.60 -4.90
C LEU A 62 -10.91 0.56 -3.57
N ALA A 63 -11.62 -0.53 -3.26
CA ALA A 63 -12.29 -0.72 -1.97
C ALA A 63 -11.32 -1.15 -0.85
N GLY A 64 -10.13 -1.66 -1.21
CA GLY A 64 -9.12 -2.14 -0.28
C GLY A 64 -7.92 -1.20 -0.18
N PRO A 65 -6.70 -1.65 -0.54
CA PRO A 65 -5.49 -0.91 -0.20
C PRO A 65 -5.40 0.46 -0.88
N MET A 66 -5.80 0.60 -2.15
CA MET A 66 -5.77 1.92 -2.80
C MET A 66 -6.78 2.88 -2.14
N GLY A 67 -7.99 2.41 -1.85
CA GLY A 67 -8.99 3.22 -1.14
C GLY A 67 -8.48 3.74 0.19
N ARG A 68 -7.79 2.88 0.94
CA ARG A 68 -7.20 3.26 2.23
C ARG A 68 -6.04 4.25 2.08
N PHE A 69 -5.19 4.11 1.07
CA PHE A 69 -4.16 5.13 0.77
C PHE A 69 -4.79 6.50 0.52
N ILE A 70 -5.89 6.55 -0.24
CA ILE A 70 -6.59 7.81 -0.50
C ILE A 70 -7.21 8.36 0.79
N ASP A 71 -7.72 7.51 1.69
CA ASP A 71 -8.20 7.97 3.01
C ASP A 71 -7.09 8.65 3.82
N LEU A 72 -5.92 8.01 3.92
CA LEU A 72 -4.76 8.55 4.64
C LEU A 72 -4.31 9.89 4.01
N CYS A 73 -4.22 9.91 2.68
CA CYS A 73 -3.86 11.11 1.94
C CYS A 73 -4.92 12.23 2.02
N ALA A 74 -6.17 11.91 2.39
CA ALA A 74 -7.24 12.88 2.55
C ALA A 74 -7.34 13.46 3.96
N ASP A 75 -6.59 12.92 4.93
CA ASP A 75 -6.53 13.48 6.28
C ASP A 75 -5.73 14.79 6.30
N GLU A 76 -6.43 15.92 6.27
CA GLU A 76 -5.81 17.24 6.26
C GLU A 76 -5.15 17.62 7.59
N SER A 77 -5.36 16.86 8.67
CA SER A 77 -4.63 17.05 9.92
C SER A 77 -3.16 16.61 9.82
N VAL A 78 -2.83 15.78 8.83
CA VAL A 78 -1.49 15.28 8.56
C VAL A 78 -0.74 16.23 7.62
N ASN A 79 0.56 16.40 7.88
CA ASN A 79 1.43 17.23 7.06
C ASN A 79 1.43 16.78 5.58
N ILE A 80 1.33 17.73 4.66
CA ILE A 80 1.25 17.45 3.21
C ILE A 80 2.42 16.62 2.67
N ARG A 81 3.63 16.76 3.21
CA ARG A 81 4.80 15.94 2.78
C ARG A 81 4.68 14.49 3.21
N VAL A 82 4.08 14.23 4.38
CA VAL A 82 3.80 12.87 4.83
C VAL A 82 2.77 12.24 3.90
N ARG A 83 1.67 12.95 3.62
CA ARG A 83 0.64 12.50 2.67
C ARG A 83 1.20 12.25 1.27
N ALA A 84 2.13 13.09 0.80
CA ALA A 84 2.82 12.87 -0.47
C ALA A 84 3.67 11.59 -0.45
N ARG A 85 4.37 11.31 0.66
CA ARG A 85 5.10 10.06 0.84
C ARG A 85 4.18 8.84 0.80
N GLU A 86 3.00 8.92 1.41
CA GLU A 86 1.99 7.87 1.35
C GLU A 86 1.54 7.61 -0.10
N MET A 87 1.33 8.68 -0.87
CA MET A 87 0.94 8.58 -2.28
C MET A 87 2.01 7.91 -3.16
N GLU A 88 3.30 8.12 -2.87
CA GLU A 88 4.38 7.39 -3.56
C GLU A 88 4.28 5.87 -3.35
N PHE A 89 3.92 5.45 -2.12
CA PHE A 89 3.68 4.05 -1.80
C PHE A 89 2.42 3.52 -2.48
N ALA A 90 1.34 4.32 -2.53
CA ALA A 90 0.12 3.98 -3.26
C ALA A 90 0.42 3.69 -4.74
N ARG A 91 1.23 4.54 -5.39
CA ARG A 91 1.71 4.32 -6.76
C ARG A 91 2.43 2.99 -6.93
N GLY A 92 3.27 2.61 -5.96
CA GLY A 92 3.95 1.31 -5.94
C GLY A 92 2.97 0.13 -5.87
N VAL A 93 1.91 0.24 -5.06
CA VAL A 93 0.85 -0.78 -4.97
C VAL A 93 0.10 -0.92 -6.28
N VAL A 94 -0.29 0.19 -6.91
CA VAL A 94 -0.97 0.16 -8.23
C VAL A 94 -0.07 -0.42 -9.31
N ALA A 95 1.22 -0.07 -9.33
CA ALA A 95 2.18 -0.68 -10.25
C ALA A 95 2.29 -2.21 -10.04
N GLY A 96 2.33 -2.66 -8.79
CA GLY A 96 2.30 -4.08 -8.44
C GLY A 96 1.02 -4.79 -8.89
N PHE A 97 -0.14 -4.15 -8.71
CA PHE A 97 -1.41 -4.66 -9.21
C PHE A 97 -1.41 -4.78 -10.73
N LYS A 98 -0.99 -3.73 -11.45
CA LYS A 98 -0.90 -3.74 -12.92
C LYS A 98 -0.01 -4.88 -13.41
N HIS A 99 1.15 -5.07 -12.78
CA HIS A 99 2.07 -6.15 -13.14
C HIS A 99 1.48 -7.55 -12.94
N ARG A 100 0.76 -7.78 -11.83
CA ARG A 100 0.26 -9.11 -11.45
C ARG A 100 -1.11 -9.45 -12.05
N ARG A 101 -1.97 -8.45 -12.26
CA ARG A 101 -3.40 -8.62 -12.57
C ARG A 101 -3.79 -8.06 -13.93
N ALA A 102 -3.19 -6.96 -14.39
CA ALA A 102 -3.51 -6.32 -15.67
C ALA A 102 -2.62 -6.85 -16.80
N ARG A 103 -3.01 -7.99 -17.39
CA ARG A 103 -2.21 -8.74 -18.39
C ARG A 103 -2.19 -8.15 -19.81
N SER A 104 -2.87 -7.03 -20.04
CA SER A 104 -2.88 -6.34 -21.34
C SER A 104 -2.70 -4.83 -21.16
N GLU A 105 -2.18 -4.15 -22.18
CA GLU A 105 -2.03 -2.68 -22.14
C GLU A 105 -3.37 -1.98 -21.95
N LYS A 106 -4.44 -2.46 -22.60
CA LYS A 106 -5.80 -1.95 -22.38
C LYS A 106 -6.24 -2.07 -20.92
N ALA A 107 -5.92 -3.18 -20.24
CA ALA A 107 -6.25 -3.35 -18.83
C ALA A 107 -5.43 -2.43 -17.93
N LYS A 108 -4.15 -2.21 -18.24
CA LYS A 108 -3.28 -1.27 -17.50
C LYS A 108 -3.77 0.17 -17.63
N LEU A 109 -4.11 0.60 -18.85
CA LEU A 109 -4.70 1.91 -19.10
C LEU A 109 -5.99 2.10 -18.31
N ARG A 110 -6.89 1.10 -18.31
CA ARG A 110 -8.13 1.15 -17.52
C ARG A 110 -7.86 1.30 -16.02
N VAL A 111 -6.83 0.65 -15.48
CA VAL A 111 -6.42 0.82 -14.08
C VAL A 111 -6.01 2.26 -13.82
N ASP A 112 -5.16 2.82 -14.68
CA ASP A 112 -4.68 4.20 -14.53
C ASP A 112 -5.81 5.22 -14.65
N GLU A 113 -6.71 5.07 -15.63
CA GLU A 113 -7.90 5.93 -15.81
C GLU A 113 -8.82 5.88 -14.59
N THR A 114 -9.09 4.68 -14.07
CA THR A 114 -10.03 4.50 -12.95
C THR A 114 -9.44 5.04 -11.65
N VAL A 115 -8.16 4.77 -11.37
CA VAL A 115 -7.49 5.28 -10.17
C VAL A 115 -7.37 6.80 -10.23
N LEU A 116 -7.03 7.37 -11.39
CA LEU A 116 -6.95 8.82 -11.55
C LEU A 116 -8.31 9.51 -11.37
N ALA A 117 -9.39 8.93 -11.90
CA ALA A 117 -10.73 9.42 -11.68
C ALA A 117 -11.11 9.42 -10.19
N GLU A 118 -10.76 8.35 -9.47
CA GLU A 118 -11.04 8.24 -8.04
C GLU A 118 -10.22 9.23 -7.20
N LEU A 119 -8.93 9.41 -7.54
CA LEU A 119 -8.10 10.44 -6.92
C LEU A 119 -8.66 11.84 -7.16
N GLY A 120 -9.07 12.15 -8.40
CA GLY A 120 -9.70 13.44 -8.73
C GLY A 120 -10.98 13.67 -7.93
N ARG A 121 -11.83 12.64 -7.80
CA ARG A 121 -13.08 12.70 -7.02
C ARG A 121 -12.83 12.96 -5.53
N ARG A 122 -11.82 12.31 -4.94
CA ARG A 122 -11.62 12.30 -3.49
C ARG A 122 -10.64 13.36 -2.99
N LEU A 123 -9.63 13.70 -3.77
CA LEU A 123 -8.61 14.69 -3.41
C LEU A 123 -8.86 16.05 -4.07
N GLY A 124 -9.62 16.10 -5.17
CA GLY A 124 -9.95 17.34 -5.88
C GLY A 124 -10.52 18.46 -5.00
N PRO A 125 -11.43 18.20 -4.05
CA PRO A 125 -11.97 19.22 -3.14
C PRO A 125 -10.92 19.93 -2.27
N GLN A 126 -9.71 19.37 -2.14
CA GLN A 126 -8.62 19.92 -1.31
C GLN A 126 -7.74 20.93 -2.07
N GLY A 127 -8.16 21.36 -3.27
CA GLY A 127 -7.50 22.40 -4.05
C GLY A 127 -6.05 22.06 -4.42
N SER A 128 -5.12 22.97 -4.11
CA SER A 128 -3.70 22.84 -4.48
C SER A 128 -3.00 21.65 -3.82
N HIS A 129 -3.37 21.29 -2.59
CA HIS A 129 -2.86 20.10 -1.91
C HIS A 129 -3.32 18.82 -2.62
N GLY A 130 -4.60 18.75 -2.97
CA GLY A 130 -5.14 17.62 -3.74
C GLY A 130 -4.43 17.46 -5.09
N ARG A 131 -4.23 18.59 -5.81
CA ARG A 131 -3.49 18.57 -7.08
C ARG A 131 -2.05 18.10 -6.92
N TYR A 132 -1.35 18.58 -5.89
CA TYR A 132 0.02 18.16 -5.60
C TYR A 132 0.11 16.64 -5.37
N LEU A 133 -0.80 16.06 -4.58
CA LEU A 133 -0.83 14.62 -4.34
C LEU A 133 -1.10 13.82 -5.62
N ILE A 134 -1.98 14.30 -6.50
CA ILE A 134 -2.22 13.68 -7.81
C ILE A 134 -0.95 13.75 -8.69
N ASP A 135 -0.24 14.87 -8.68
CA ASP A 135 1.02 15.02 -9.42
C ASP A 135 2.10 14.05 -8.87
N VAL A 136 2.15 13.81 -7.56
CA VAL A 136 3.02 12.81 -6.93
C VAL A 136 2.63 11.39 -7.36
N TYR A 137 1.34 11.06 -7.36
CA TYR A 137 0.85 9.78 -7.88
C TYR A 137 1.26 9.53 -9.33
N LEU A 138 1.18 10.56 -10.17
CA LEU A 138 1.60 10.50 -11.57
C LEU A 138 3.13 10.44 -11.73
N GLY A 139 3.88 10.75 -10.67
CA GLY A 139 5.34 10.84 -10.69
C GLY A 139 5.90 12.09 -11.33
N ASN A 140 5.09 13.13 -11.45
CA ASN A 140 5.52 14.45 -11.92
C ASN A 140 6.20 15.26 -10.81
N ARG A 141 6.04 14.84 -9.56
CA ARG A 141 6.66 15.41 -8.36
C ARG A 141 6.99 14.29 -7.38
N ASP A 142 7.83 14.59 -6.39
CA ASP A 142 8.06 13.72 -5.25
C ASP A 142 7.59 14.38 -3.93
N HIS A 143 7.70 13.63 -2.84
CA HIS A 143 7.35 14.11 -1.49
C HIS A 143 8.26 15.21 -0.91
N ASN A 144 9.42 15.48 -1.54
CA ASN A 144 10.38 16.50 -1.12
C ASN A 144 10.21 17.83 -1.88
N GLY A 145 9.57 17.83 -3.05
CA GLY A 145 9.29 19.03 -3.84
C GLY A 145 9.73 18.86 -5.28
#